data_AF-A0A520B465-F1
#
_entry.id   AF-A0A520B465-F1
#
_cell.length_a   1.000
_cell.length_b   1.000
_cell.length_c   1.000
_cell.angle_alpha   90.00
_cell.angle_beta   90.00
_cell.angle_gamma   90.00
#
_symmetry.space_group_name_H-M   'P 1'
#
loop_
_entity.id
_entity.type
_entity.pdbx_description
1 polymer ?
#
loop_
_entity_poly.entity_id
_entity_poly.type
_entity_poly.pdbx_seq_one_letter_code
_entity_poly.pdbx_strand_id
1 'polypeptide(L)'
;MVQGEDVVKASGLVYVTDSMSGIYRKGKPGKFYYEDKKGLKITEEKHLDRIKALVIPPAWQNVWIANKPNAYLQVTGTDAAGRKQYRYHAKWTSRRSDDKYYRLFEFGKALPDARKKLSKDLKRKEFDERKVLAISVDVLQKTLIRVGNESYAQLYGSFGLTTLKDKHVKI
;
A
#
# COMPACT_ATOMS: atom_id res chain seq x y z
N MET A 1 10.69 10.53 9.10
CA MET A 1 10.02 9.27 8.71
C MET A 1 10.55 8.20 9.65
N VAL A 2 9.72 7.62 10.51
CA VAL A 2 10.16 6.46 11.30
C VAL A 2 10.49 5.35 10.31
N GLN A 3 11.75 4.92 10.30
CA GLN A 3 12.26 3.92 9.37
C GLN A 3 11.46 2.64 9.58
N GLY A 4 10.82 2.11 8.53
CA GLY A 4 9.88 0.99 8.65
C GLY A 4 10.49 -0.26 9.30
N GLU A 5 11.83 -0.37 9.28
CA GLU A 5 12.59 -1.44 9.92
C GLU A 5 12.51 -1.41 11.45
N ASP A 6 12.57 -0.25 12.09
CA ASP A 6 12.51 -0.13 13.55
C ASP A 6 11.15 -0.56 14.09
N VAL A 7 10.08 -0.18 13.40
CA VAL A 7 8.71 -0.59 13.73
C VAL A 7 8.54 -2.10 13.55
N VAL A 8 9.14 -2.67 12.51
CA VAL A 8 9.15 -4.13 12.29
C VAL A 8 9.87 -4.84 13.44
N LYS A 9 11.06 -4.38 13.83
CA LYS A 9 11.85 -4.97 14.93
C LYS A 9 11.14 -4.85 16.28
N ALA A 10 10.59 -3.68 16.59
CA ALA A 10 9.77 -3.47 17.79
C ALA A 10 8.55 -4.41 17.85
N SER A 11 8.18 -5.03 16.73
CA SER A 11 7.10 -6.02 16.60
C SER A 11 7.51 -7.46 16.82
N GLY A 12 8.78 -7.71 17.15
CA GLY A 12 9.35 -9.05 17.17
C GLY A 12 9.33 -9.70 15.78
N LEU A 13 9.21 -8.89 14.73
CA LEU A 13 9.20 -9.34 13.34
C LEU A 13 10.57 -9.04 12.72
N VAL A 14 10.91 -9.82 11.70
CA VAL A 14 12.16 -9.67 10.96
C VAL A 14 11.88 -8.90 9.68
N TYR A 15 12.71 -7.89 9.42
CA TYR A 15 12.68 -7.15 8.16
C TYR A 15 13.27 -8.02 7.04
N VAL A 16 12.47 -8.31 6.03
CA VAL A 16 12.89 -9.03 4.82
C VAL A 16 12.26 -8.39 3.57
N THR A 17 12.94 -8.52 2.43
CA THR A 17 12.42 -8.08 1.13
C THR A 17 12.39 -9.25 0.16
N ASP A 18 11.61 -9.12 -0.91
CA ASP A 18 11.52 -10.17 -1.92
C ASP A 18 12.71 -10.23 -2.89
N SER A 19 13.69 -9.34 -2.72
CA SER A 19 15.04 -9.47 -3.27
C SER A 19 15.92 -10.44 -2.48
N MET A 20 15.55 -10.79 -1.25
CA MET A 20 16.26 -11.79 -0.45
C MET A 20 15.82 -13.21 -0.86
N SER A 21 16.62 -14.22 -0.52
CA SER A 21 16.25 -15.60 -0.79
C SER A 21 14.95 -16.00 -0.10
N GLY A 22 14.06 -16.64 -0.84
CA GLY A 22 12.78 -17.15 -0.33
C GLY A 22 12.45 -18.54 -0.88
N ILE A 23 11.18 -18.88 -0.75
CA ILE A 23 10.52 -20.02 -1.40
C ILE A 23 9.75 -19.48 -2.60
N TYR A 24 9.82 -20.18 -3.73
CA TYR A 24 9.22 -19.76 -4.98
C TYR A 24 8.11 -20.72 -5.39
N ARG A 25 6.92 -20.20 -5.71
CA ARG A 25 5.84 -21.02 -6.25
C ARG A 25 6.06 -21.25 -7.75
N LYS A 26 5.94 -22.50 -8.19
CA LYS A 26 6.03 -22.93 -9.58
C LYS A 26 4.82 -23.76 -9.97
N GLY A 27 4.67 -24.01 -11.26
CA GLY A 27 3.55 -24.76 -11.83
C GLY A 27 2.35 -23.88 -12.17
N LYS A 28 1.19 -24.53 -12.34
CA LYS A 28 -0.07 -23.91 -12.76
C LYS A 28 -1.14 -24.02 -11.66
N PRO A 29 -2.19 -23.19 -11.69
CA PRO A 29 -3.34 -23.35 -10.79
C PRO A 29 -3.81 -24.81 -10.68
N GLY A 30 -3.93 -25.31 -9.45
CA GLY A 30 -4.29 -26.71 -9.15
C GLY A 30 -3.14 -27.72 -9.16
N LYS A 31 -1.95 -27.36 -9.65
CA LYS A 31 -0.75 -28.22 -9.69
C LYS A 31 0.50 -27.45 -9.26
N PHE A 32 0.37 -26.65 -8.20
CA PHE A 32 1.49 -25.87 -7.68
C PHE A 32 2.48 -26.73 -6.92
N TYR A 33 3.75 -26.35 -7.02
CA TYR A 33 4.82 -26.86 -6.16
C TYR A 33 5.73 -25.71 -5.76
N TYR A 34 6.58 -25.95 -4.78
CA TYR A 34 7.41 -24.91 -4.16
C TYR A 34 8.88 -25.32 -4.23
N GLU A 35 9.74 -24.37 -4.57
CA GLU A 35 11.19 -24.56 -4.66
C GLU A 35 11.92 -23.59 -3.75
N ASP A 36 13.08 -23.99 -3.25
CA ASP A 36 14.03 -23.07 -2.59
C ASP A 36 14.84 -22.26 -3.62
N LYS A 37 15.78 -21.44 -3.13
CA LYS A 37 16.69 -20.66 -3.98
C LYS A 37 17.62 -21.51 -4.88
N LYS A 38 17.80 -22.79 -4.57
CA LYS A 38 18.63 -23.74 -5.32
C LYS A 38 17.81 -24.55 -6.33
N GLY A 39 16.49 -24.34 -6.39
CA GLY A 39 15.58 -25.13 -7.24
C GLY A 39 15.18 -26.47 -6.63
N LEU A 40 15.51 -26.72 -5.36
CA LEU A 40 15.12 -27.95 -4.68
C LEU A 40 13.67 -27.85 -4.23
N LYS A 41 12.89 -28.89 -4.54
CA LYS A 41 11.47 -28.96 -4.15
C LYS A 41 11.34 -29.00 -2.64
N ILE A 42 10.49 -28.14 -2.10
CA ILE A 42 10.09 -28.16 -0.69
C ILE A 42 9.03 -29.24 -0.51
N THR A 43 9.37 -30.28 0.24
CA THR A 43 8.48 -31.41 0.57
C THR A 43 8.10 -31.47 2.04
N GLU A 44 8.81 -30.73 2.90
CA GLU A 44 8.58 -30.69 4.34
C GLU A 44 7.17 -30.16 4.67
N GLU A 45 6.36 -30.97 5.35
CA GLU A 45 4.97 -30.69 5.68
C GLU A 45 4.79 -29.37 6.44
N LYS A 46 5.65 -29.11 7.42
CA LYS A 46 5.68 -27.86 8.19
C LYS A 46 5.75 -26.61 7.31
N HIS A 47 6.56 -26.67 6.23
CA HIS A 47 6.68 -25.55 5.30
C HIS A 47 5.45 -25.44 4.40
N LEU A 48 4.94 -26.56 3.91
CA LEU A 48 3.76 -26.60 3.05
C LEU A 48 2.50 -26.10 3.78
N ASP A 49 2.30 -26.48 5.03
CA ASP A 49 1.13 -26.07 5.81
C ASP A 49 1.16 -24.58 6.14
N ARG A 50 2.33 -24.03 6.46
CA ARG A 50 2.50 -22.58 6.58
C ARG A 50 2.12 -21.87 5.28
N ILE A 51 2.58 -22.38 4.13
CA ILE A 51 2.29 -21.75 2.83
C ILE A 51 0.79 -21.81 2.51
N LYS A 52 0.11 -22.93 2.79
CA LYS A 52 -1.34 -23.05 2.65
C LYS A 52 -2.06 -22.01 3.50
N ALA A 53 -1.65 -21.81 4.75
CA ALA A 53 -2.23 -20.84 5.67
C ALA A 53 -2.09 -19.37 5.20
N LEU A 54 -1.17 -19.06 4.28
CA LEU A 54 -1.02 -17.72 3.71
C LEU A 54 -2.11 -17.37 2.68
N VAL A 55 -2.90 -18.35 2.24
CA VAL A 55 -4.03 -18.21 1.29
C VAL A 55 -3.63 -17.40 0.05
N ILE A 56 -2.53 -17.81 -0.59
CA ILE A 56 -1.97 -17.09 -1.75
C ILE A 56 -2.89 -17.31 -2.96
N PRO A 57 -3.46 -16.26 -3.58
CA PRO A 57 -4.38 -16.42 -4.69
C PRO A 57 -3.77 -17.25 -5.83
N PRO A 58 -4.54 -18.18 -6.43
CA PRO A 58 -4.03 -19.05 -7.48
C PRO A 58 -3.68 -18.28 -8.76
N ALA A 59 -4.35 -17.16 -9.03
CA ALA A 59 -4.08 -16.34 -10.21
C ALA A 59 -2.75 -15.56 -10.14
N TRP A 60 -2.10 -15.48 -8.97
CA TRP A 60 -0.84 -14.74 -8.86
C TRP A 60 0.32 -15.46 -9.57
N GLN A 61 1.15 -14.70 -10.27
CA GLN A 61 2.37 -15.16 -10.90
C GLN A 61 3.59 -14.65 -10.14
N ASN A 62 4.79 -15.15 -10.47
CA ASN A 62 6.06 -14.69 -9.89
C ASN A 62 6.05 -14.63 -8.35
N VAL A 63 5.48 -15.66 -7.72
CA VAL A 63 5.25 -15.66 -6.27
C VAL A 63 6.53 -15.99 -5.52
N TRP A 64 6.92 -15.07 -4.64
CA TRP A 64 7.97 -15.23 -3.65
C TRP A 64 7.35 -15.30 -2.26
N ILE A 65 7.86 -16.20 -1.42
CA ILE A 65 7.40 -16.44 -0.06
C ILE A 65 8.60 -16.37 0.88
N ALA A 66 8.50 -15.60 1.95
CA ALA A 66 9.59 -15.46 2.92
C ALA A 66 9.92 -16.81 3.59
N ASN A 67 11.19 -17.11 3.79
CA ASN A 67 11.63 -18.34 4.49
C ASN A 67 11.25 -18.34 5.97
N LYS A 68 11.17 -17.16 6.60
CA LYS A 68 10.93 -17.02 8.03
C LYS A 68 9.45 -16.79 8.32
N PRO A 69 8.82 -17.55 9.25
CA PRO A 69 7.43 -17.32 9.62
C PRO A 69 7.21 -15.97 10.32
N ASN A 70 8.22 -15.42 10.97
CA ASN A 70 8.17 -14.10 11.63
C ASN A 70 8.66 -12.94 10.74
N ALA A 71 8.81 -13.15 9.43
CA ALA A 71 9.05 -12.07 8.49
C ALA A 71 7.85 -11.13 8.39
N TYR A 72 8.06 -9.80 8.41
CA TYR A 72 6.94 -8.85 8.28
C TYR A 72 6.25 -8.95 6.91
N LEU A 73 7.03 -9.13 5.85
CA LEU A 73 6.56 -9.42 4.50
C LEU A 73 6.58 -10.93 4.32
N GLN A 74 5.42 -11.55 4.13
CA GLN A 74 5.28 -12.99 3.98
C GLN A 74 5.31 -13.43 2.51
N VAL A 75 4.64 -12.68 1.63
CA VAL A 75 4.48 -13.07 0.22
C VAL A 75 4.52 -11.83 -0.66
N THR A 76 5.15 -11.96 -1.83
CA THR A 76 4.90 -11.09 -2.98
C THR A 76 4.48 -11.94 -4.19
N GLY A 77 3.78 -11.31 -5.12
CA GLY A 77 3.40 -11.92 -6.40
C GLY A 77 2.87 -10.88 -7.35
N THR A 78 2.63 -11.26 -8.60
CA THR A 78 2.03 -10.40 -9.63
C THR A 78 0.59 -10.84 -9.87
N ASP A 79 -0.39 -9.94 -9.79
CA ASP A 79 -1.78 -10.28 -10.10
C ASP A 79 -2.05 -10.36 -11.62
N ALA A 80 -3.27 -10.73 -11.99
CA ALA A 80 -3.69 -10.84 -13.38
C ALA A 80 -3.63 -9.52 -14.17
N ALA A 81 -3.58 -8.37 -13.48
CA ALA A 81 -3.45 -7.05 -14.07
C ALA A 81 -1.97 -6.58 -14.14
N GLY A 82 -1.01 -7.48 -13.87
CA GLY A 82 0.42 -7.17 -13.91
C GLY A 82 0.94 -6.40 -12.69
N ARG A 83 0.11 -6.20 -11.66
CA ARG A 83 0.49 -5.41 -10.48
C ARG A 83 1.15 -6.29 -9.43
N LYS A 84 2.23 -5.78 -8.83
CA LYS A 84 2.87 -6.43 -7.68
C LYS A 84 1.97 -6.32 -6.44
N GLN A 85 1.66 -7.46 -5.85
CA GLN A 85 0.83 -7.64 -4.67
C GLN A 85 1.68 -8.15 -3.50
N TYR A 86 1.23 -7.86 -2.29
CA TYR A 86 1.95 -8.15 -1.05
C TYR A 86 1.01 -8.80 -0.04
N ARG A 87 1.52 -9.76 0.74
CA ARG A 87 0.89 -10.23 1.98
C ARG A 87 1.85 -10.05 3.13
N TYR A 88 1.37 -9.41 4.20
CA TYR A 88 2.14 -9.14 5.40
C TYR A 88 1.73 -10.08 6.55
N HIS A 89 2.61 -10.20 7.53
CA HIS A 89 2.34 -10.90 8.78
C HIS A 89 1.21 -10.22 9.55
N ALA A 90 0.31 -11.00 10.18
CA ALA A 90 -0.86 -10.47 10.89
C ALA A 90 -0.51 -9.43 11.96
N LYS A 91 0.54 -9.69 12.77
CA LYS A 91 1.06 -8.72 13.77
C LYS A 91 1.47 -7.37 13.15
N TRP A 92 2.03 -7.36 11.94
CA TRP A 92 2.37 -6.11 11.24
C TRP A 92 1.11 -5.35 10.85
N THR A 93 0.14 -6.04 10.26
CA THR A 93 -1.14 -5.42 9.87
C THR A 93 -1.89 -4.85 11.07
N SER A 94 -1.94 -5.57 12.19
CA SER A 94 -2.55 -5.08 13.44
C SER A 94 -1.90 -3.80 13.94
N ARG A 95 -0.57 -3.79 14.09
CA ARG A 95 0.16 -2.62 14.58
C ARG A 95 0.05 -1.41 13.67
N ARG A 96 0.08 -1.62 12.35
CA ARG A 96 -0.15 -0.52 11.39
C ARG A 96 -1.56 0.05 11.46
N SER A 97 -2.54 -0.78 11.84
CA SER A 97 -3.89 -0.32 12.14
C SER A 97 -3.89 0.54 13.41
N ASP A 98 -3.20 0.13 14.46
CA ASP A 98 -3.11 0.89 15.73
C ASP A 98 -2.39 2.24 15.54
N ASP A 99 -1.24 2.22 14.85
CA ASP A 99 -0.49 3.44 14.48
C ASP A 99 -1.34 4.45 13.72
N LYS A 100 -2.30 3.97 12.90
CA LYS A 100 -3.22 4.84 12.16
C LYS A 100 -4.09 5.65 13.12
N TYR A 101 -4.55 5.06 14.23
CA TYR A 101 -5.36 5.76 15.22
C TYR A 101 -4.56 6.82 15.97
N TYR A 102 -3.33 6.50 16.39
CA TYR A 102 -2.46 7.50 17.03
C TYR A 102 -2.14 8.67 16.10
N ARG A 103 -1.92 8.40 14.81
CA ARG A 103 -1.71 9.44 13.80
C ARG A 103 -2.92 10.34 13.60
N LEU A 104 -4.14 9.85 13.80
CA LEU A 104 -5.34 10.68 13.72
C LEU A 104 -5.38 11.72 14.84
N PHE A 105 -4.90 11.39 16.04
CA PHE A 105 -4.80 12.35 17.14
C PHE A 105 -3.83 13.50 16.82
N GLU A 106 -2.63 13.16 16.36
CA GLU A 106 -1.63 14.18 15.94
C GLU A 106 -2.12 15.00 14.73
N PHE A 107 -2.80 14.36 13.78
CA PHE A 107 -3.46 15.06 12.69
C PHE A 107 -4.53 16.04 13.20
N GLY A 108 -5.34 15.61 14.17
CA GLY A 108 -6.37 16.43 14.82
C GLY A 108 -5.79 17.69 15.47
N LYS A 109 -4.63 17.59 16.13
CA LYS A 109 -3.91 18.74 16.69
C LYS A 109 -3.44 19.74 15.62
N ALA A 110 -3.08 19.27 14.44
CA ALA A 110 -2.62 20.13 13.34
C ALA A 110 -3.77 20.80 12.55
N LEU A 111 -5.00 20.28 12.65
CA LEU A 111 -6.14 20.78 11.88
C LEU A 111 -6.47 22.26 12.11
N PRO A 112 -6.47 22.81 13.35
CA PRO A 112 -6.79 24.21 13.57
C PRO A 112 -5.89 25.17 12.79
N ASP A 113 -4.57 24.95 12.84
CA ASP A 113 -3.61 25.82 12.16
C ASP A 113 -3.64 25.61 10.64
N ALA A 114 -3.80 24.36 10.19
CA ALA A 114 -3.99 24.06 8.77
C ALA A 114 -5.24 24.76 8.21
N ARG A 115 -6.37 24.76 8.93
CA ARG A 115 -7.62 25.43 8.52
C ARG A 115 -7.50 26.95 8.52
N LYS A 116 -6.77 27.54 9.48
CA LYS A 116 -6.47 28.99 9.48
C LYS A 116 -5.66 29.37 8.23
N LYS A 117 -4.61 28.61 7.92
CA LYS A 117 -3.78 28.84 6.73
C LYS A 117 -4.58 28.68 5.44
N LEU A 118 -5.37 27.61 5.34
CA LEU A 118 -6.27 27.37 4.21
C LEU A 118 -7.22 28.55 3.99
N SER A 119 -7.86 29.04 5.06
CA SER A 119 -8.78 30.19 4.99
C SER A 119 -8.08 31.48 4.55
N LYS A 120 -6.82 31.68 4.95
CA LYS A 120 -5.99 32.81 4.50
C LYS A 120 -5.66 32.70 3.02
N ASP A 121 -5.25 31.52 2.56
CA ASP A 121 -4.84 31.30 1.18
C ASP A 121 -6.03 31.34 0.19
N LEU A 122 -7.23 30.92 0.62
CA LEU A 122 -8.47 31.07 -0.16
C LEU A 122 -8.86 32.54 -0.40
N LYS A 123 -8.51 33.44 0.54
CA LYS A 123 -8.80 34.88 0.45
C LYS A 123 -7.80 35.68 -0.38
N ARG A 124 -6.77 35.04 -0.94
CA ARG A 124 -5.81 35.70 -1.84
C ARG A 124 -6.55 36.32 -3.04
N LYS A 125 -6.14 37.50 -3.49
CA LYS A 125 -6.75 38.16 -4.65
C LYS A 125 -6.37 37.42 -5.94
N GLU A 126 -5.08 37.32 -6.19
CA GLU A 126 -4.51 36.66 -7.36
C GLU A 126 -4.77 35.14 -7.38
N PHE A 127 -4.94 34.59 -8.58
CA PHE A 127 -5.09 33.15 -8.81
C PHE A 127 -3.72 32.47 -8.97
N ASP A 128 -2.89 32.61 -7.93
CA ASP A 128 -1.57 32.01 -7.89
C ASP A 128 -1.59 30.55 -7.43
N GLU A 129 -0.44 29.88 -7.52
CA GLU A 129 -0.28 28.47 -7.13
C GLU A 129 -0.82 28.19 -5.72
N ARG A 130 -0.59 29.11 -4.78
CA ARG A 130 -1.06 28.97 -3.39
C ARG A 130 -2.58 28.96 -3.31
N LYS A 131 -3.26 29.84 -4.04
CA LYS A 131 -4.73 29.85 -4.09
C LYS A 131 -5.29 28.59 -4.75
N VAL A 132 -4.66 28.11 -5.83
CA VAL A 132 -5.06 26.86 -6.50
C VAL A 132 -4.91 25.65 -5.57
N LEU A 133 -3.80 25.54 -4.84
CA LEU A 133 -3.61 24.48 -3.85
C LEU A 133 -4.62 24.58 -2.71
N ALA A 134 -4.93 25.79 -2.24
CA ALA A 134 -5.95 26.01 -1.22
C ALA A 134 -7.34 25.56 -1.69
N ILE A 135 -7.74 25.93 -2.91
CA ILE A 135 -8.99 25.46 -3.52
C ILE A 135 -8.99 23.93 -3.63
N SER A 136 -7.89 23.34 -4.07
CA SER A 136 -7.75 21.88 -4.19
C SER A 136 -7.97 21.19 -2.84
N VAL A 137 -7.31 21.67 -1.79
CA VAL A 137 -7.48 21.14 -0.42
C VAL A 137 -8.91 21.35 0.09
N ASP A 138 -9.54 22.50 -0.23
CA ASP A 138 -10.93 22.78 0.15
C ASP A 138 -11.93 21.82 -0.52
N VAL A 139 -11.76 21.54 -1.81
CA VAL A 139 -12.55 20.53 -2.52
C VAL A 139 -12.31 19.14 -1.94
N LEU A 140 -11.05 18.80 -1.63
CA LEU A 140 -10.70 17.52 -1.01
C LEU A 140 -11.44 17.31 0.31
N GLN A 141 -11.45 18.32 1.20
CA GLN A 141 -12.13 18.18 2.51
C GLN A 141 -13.66 18.13 2.38
N LYS A 142 -14.26 18.79 1.38
CA LYS A 142 -15.72 18.82 1.18
C LYS A 142 -16.27 17.57 0.50
N THR A 143 -15.49 16.99 -0.40
CA THR A 143 -15.95 15.87 -1.24
C THR A 143 -15.32 14.53 -0.88
N LEU A 144 -14.22 14.54 -0.11
CA LEU A 144 -13.41 13.37 0.22
C LEU A 144 -12.89 12.63 -1.03
N ILE A 145 -12.84 13.32 -2.17
CA ILE A 145 -12.28 12.79 -3.41
C ILE A 145 -10.81 12.44 -3.22
N ARG A 146 -10.36 11.37 -3.88
CA ARG A 146 -8.93 11.03 -3.93
C ARG A 146 -8.18 12.10 -4.72
N VAL A 147 -6.93 12.35 -4.34
CA VAL A 147 -6.05 13.29 -5.05
C VAL A 147 -5.96 12.94 -6.55
N GLY A 148 -5.84 11.66 -6.89
CA GLY A 148 -5.69 11.22 -8.28
C GLY A 148 -4.25 11.36 -8.79
N ASN A 149 -3.96 10.70 -9.91
CA ASN A 149 -2.72 10.88 -10.65
C ASN A 149 -2.97 10.67 -12.16
N GLU A 150 -2.10 11.26 -12.97
CA GLU A 150 -2.19 11.23 -14.44
C GLU A 150 -2.13 9.79 -14.98
N SER A 151 -1.22 8.97 -14.45
CA SER A 151 -1.00 7.61 -14.93
C SER A 151 -2.26 6.73 -14.82
N TYR A 152 -3.00 6.84 -13.71
CA TYR A 152 -4.26 6.10 -13.52
C TYR A 152 -5.39 6.66 -14.37
N ALA A 153 -5.42 7.98 -14.58
CA ALA A 153 -6.43 8.60 -15.45
C ALA A 153 -6.29 8.11 -16.90
N GLN A 154 -5.05 8.00 -17.39
CA GLN A 154 -4.77 7.50 -18.74
C GLN A 154 -5.03 5.99 -18.87
N LEU A 155 -4.62 5.19 -17.89
CA LEU A 155 -4.75 3.73 -17.96
C LEU A 155 -6.18 3.23 -17.75
N TYR A 156 -6.96 3.88 -16.89
CA TYR A 156 -8.25 3.36 -16.43
C TYR A 156 -9.44 4.32 -16.64
N GLY A 157 -9.22 5.49 -17.26
CA GLY A 157 -10.28 6.48 -17.48
C GLY A 157 -10.88 7.07 -16.20
N SER A 158 -10.21 6.88 -15.05
CA SER A 158 -10.68 7.29 -13.73
C SER A 158 -10.04 8.61 -13.29
N PHE A 159 -10.85 9.58 -12.84
CA PHE A 159 -10.37 10.90 -12.46
C PHE A 159 -10.34 11.08 -10.93
N GLY A 160 -9.36 11.85 -10.45
CA GLY A 160 -9.29 12.36 -9.08
C GLY A 160 -9.12 13.88 -9.10
N LEU A 161 -8.99 14.49 -7.93
CA LEU A 161 -8.92 15.94 -7.75
C LEU A 161 -8.00 16.66 -8.75
N THR A 162 -6.77 16.16 -8.90
CA THR A 162 -5.73 16.78 -9.74
C THR A 162 -5.85 16.44 -11.22
N THR A 163 -6.79 15.56 -11.60
CA THR A 163 -7.05 15.18 -12.99
C THR A 163 -8.47 15.54 -13.44
N LEU A 164 -9.20 16.33 -12.65
CA LEU A 164 -10.49 16.88 -13.08
C LEU A 164 -10.31 17.77 -14.32
N LYS A 165 -11.35 17.81 -15.15
CA LYS A 165 -11.43 18.59 -16.40
C LYS A 165 -12.69 19.44 -16.33
N ASP A 166 -12.78 20.49 -17.13
CA ASP A 166 -13.90 21.44 -17.12
C ASP A 166 -15.27 20.74 -17.26
N LYS A 167 -15.36 19.71 -18.11
CA LYS A 167 -16.56 18.89 -18.29
C LYS A 167 -17.06 18.15 -17.03
N HIS A 168 -16.21 18.04 -16.00
CA HIS A 168 -16.57 17.38 -14.73
C HIS A 168 -17.20 18.35 -13.72
N VAL A 169 -17.29 19.64 -14.04
CA VAL A 169 -17.86 20.67 -13.17
C VAL A 169 -19.02 21.37 -13.89
N LYS A 170 -20.12 21.57 -13.18
CA LYS A 170 -21.24 22.42 -13.60
C LYS A 170 -21.42 23.51 -12.55
N ILE A 171 -21.45 24.77 -13.00
CA ILE A 171 -21.61 25.97 -12.17
C ILE A 171 -23.03 26.47 -12.31
#